data_AF-A0AAE2Y0X4-F1
#
_entry.id   AF-A0AAE2Y0X4-F1
#
_cell.length_a   1.000
_cell.length_b   1.000
_cell.length_c   1.000
_cell.angle_alpha   90.00
_cell.angle_beta   90.00
_cell.angle_gamma   90.00
#
_symmetry.space_group_name_H-M   'P 1'
#
loop_
_entity.id
_entity.type
_entity.pdbx_description
1 polymer ?
#
loop_
_entity_poly.entity_id
_entity_poly.type
_entity_poly.pdbx_seq_one_letter_code
_entity_poly.pdbx_strand_id
1 'polypeptide(L)'
;MSKGKDWKSALTTPVKDKRVIGLMAVRGFGMFLLVTGMIGIAIILGPLNHLLGIEYHKLFGNTLLDLLICFLLTVIGGAIEYVAEAFIKHLSS
;
A
#
# COMPACT_ATOMS: atom_id res chain seq x y z
N MET A 1 10.05 36.70 5.31
CA MET A 1 11.17 35.91 5.89
C MET A 1 10.59 34.75 6.69
N SER A 2 11.16 33.54 6.51
CA SER A 2 10.89 32.26 7.21
C SER A 2 9.63 31.44 6.83
N LYS A 3 9.69 30.75 5.68
CA LYS A 3 8.87 29.57 5.32
C LYS A 3 9.71 28.27 5.31
N GLY A 4 10.63 28.12 6.27
CA GLY A 4 11.66 27.06 6.26
C GLY A 4 11.77 26.18 7.52
N LYS A 5 11.07 26.52 8.61
CA LYS A 5 10.81 25.63 9.76
C LYS A 5 9.44 25.00 9.48
N ASP A 6 9.28 23.70 9.31
CA ASP A 6 9.28 22.76 10.44
C ASP A 6 9.42 21.28 10.01
N TRP A 7 9.91 20.97 8.81
CA TRP A 7 10.11 19.57 8.41
C TRP A 7 11.15 18.87 9.29
N LYS A 8 12.25 19.55 9.61
CA LYS A 8 13.26 19.05 10.55
C LYS A 8 12.69 18.89 11.96
N SER A 9 11.87 19.83 12.41
CA SER A 9 11.23 19.79 13.74
C SER A 9 10.24 18.62 13.86
N ALA A 10 9.45 18.36 12.79
CA ALA A 10 8.53 17.22 12.74
C ALA A 10 9.27 15.87 12.73
N LEU A 11 10.42 15.79 12.06
CA LEU A 11 11.27 14.58 12.02
C LEU A 11 12.00 14.31 13.33
N THR A 12 12.33 15.35 14.11
CA THR A 12 13.01 15.22 15.40
C THR A 12 12.07 15.29 16.60
N THR A 13 10.76 15.41 16.38
CA THR A 13 9.80 15.37 17.47
C THR A 13 9.87 13.98 18.09
N PRO A 14 10.25 13.85 19.38
CA PRO A 14 10.39 12.56 20.01
C PRO A 14 9.03 11.86 20.00
N VAL A 15 8.94 10.76 19.26
CA VAL A 15 7.77 9.88 19.28
C VAL A 15 7.65 9.34 20.70
N LYS A 16 6.61 9.75 21.42
CA LYS A 16 6.41 9.40 22.84
C LYS A 16 6.38 7.90 23.08
N ASP A 17 5.89 7.13 22.10
CA ASP A 17 5.86 5.67 22.16
C ASP A 17 6.53 5.04 20.91
N LYS A 18 7.63 4.32 21.12
CA LYS A 18 8.38 3.63 20.06
C LYS A 18 7.52 2.59 19.33
N ARG A 19 6.42 2.12 19.93
CA ARG A 19 5.44 1.21 19.30
C ARG A 19 4.72 1.84 18.12
N VAL A 20 4.54 3.17 18.12
CA VAL A 20 3.91 3.91 17.02
C VAL A 20 4.76 3.82 15.74
N ILE A 21 6.10 3.79 15.87
CA ILE A 21 7.01 3.67 14.71
C ILE A 21 6.83 2.31 14.03
N GLY A 22 6.72 1.23 14.82
CA GLY A 22 6.46 -0.11 14.29
C GLY A 22 5.12 -0.20 13.57
N LEU A 23 4.07 0.38 14.15
CA LEU A 23 2.74 0.43 13.52
C LEU A 23 2.70 1.30 12.27
N MET A 24 3.49 2.39 12.20
CA MET A 24 3.65 3.17 10.98
C MET A 24 4.28 2.34 9.85
N ALA A 25 5.27 1.49 10.17
CA ALA A 25 5.85 0.58 9.18
C ALA A 25 4.84 -0.46 8.71
N VAL A 26 4.04 -1.03 9.62
CA VAL A 26 2.95 -1.98 9.28
C VAL A 26 1.89 -1.31 8.40
N ARG A 27 1.50 -0.07 8.71
CA ARG A 27 0.58 0.72 7.88
C ARG A 27 1.15 0.94 6.48
N GLY A 28 2.42 1.32 6.39
CA GLY A 28 3.12 1.49 5.10
C GLY A 28 3.17 0.21 4.28
N PHE A 29 3.39 -0.94 4.93
CA PHE A 29 3.33 -2.25 4.27
C PHE A 29 1.93 -2.58 3.74
N GLY A 30 0.88 -2.32 4.54
CA GLY A 30 -0.51 -2.47 4.09
C GLY A 30 -0.82 -1.62 2.85
N MET A 31 -0.43 -0.34 2.87
CA MET A 31 -0.60 0.57 1.75
C MET A 31 0.19 0.11 0.50
N PHE A 32 1.39 -0.43 0.67
CA PHE A 32 2.18 -0.99 -0.43
C PHE A 32 1.48 -2.17 -1.11
N LEU A 33 0.95 -3.12 -0.32
CA LEU A 33 0.20 -4.27 -0.85
C LEU A 33 -1.07 -3.80 -1.58
N LEU A 34 -1.76 -2.81 -1.01
CA LEU A 34 -2.97 -2.24 -1.59
C LEU A 34 -2.67 -1.65 -2.98
N VAL A 35 -1.69 -0.75 -3.06
CA VAL A 35 -1.29 -0.08 -4.31
C VAL A 35 -0.79 -1.08 -5.34
N THR A 36 0.02 -2.06 -4.93
CA THR A 36 0.54 -3.10 -5.83
C THR A 36 -0.60 -3.94 -6.41
N GLY A 37 -1.58 -4.34 -5.58
CA GLY A 37 -2.77 -5.05 -6.05
C GLY A 37 -3.61 -4.22 -7.02
N MET A 38 -3.81 -2.92 -6.76
CA MET A 38 -4.54 -2.03 -7.68
C MET A 38 -3.84 -1.88 -9.03
N ILE A 39 -2.51 -1.72 -9.02
CA ILE A 39 -1.71 -1.65 -10.25
C ILE A 39 -1.83 -2.95 -11.03
N GLY A 40 -1.73 -4.10 -10.37
CA GLY A 40 -1.91 -5.41 -10.99
C GLY A 40 -3.28 -5.57 -11.65
N ILE A 41 -4.36 -5.18 -10.96
CA ILE A 41 -5.72 -5.19 -11.52
C ILE A 41 -5.83 -4.25 -12.74
N ALA A 42 -5.27 -3.04 -12.65
CA ALA A 42 -5.30 -2.07 -13.74
C ALA A 42 -4.55 -2.56 -14.98
N ILE A 43 -3.48 -3.32 -14.79
CA ILE A 43 -2.73 -3.96 -15.88
C ILE A 43 -3.55 -5.09 -16.52
N ILE A 44 -4.22 -5.91 -15.71
CA ILE A 44 -5.02 -7.06 -16.19
C ILE A 44 -6.31 -6.64 -16.89
N LEU A 45 -7.06 -5.70 -16.31
CA LEU A 45 -8.34 -5.21 -16.84
C LEU A 45 -8.19 -4.06 -17.83
N GLY A 46 -7.03 -3.39 -17.83
CA GLY A 46 -6.80 -2.20 -18.64
C GLY A 46 -6.57 -2.51 -20.13
N PRO A 47 -6.62 -1.46 -20.98
CA PRO A 47 -6.36 -1.58 -22.42
C PRO A 47 -4.94 -2.08 -22.74
N LEU A 48 -4.03 -2.01 -21.76
CA LEU A 48 -2.69 -2.61 -21.82
C LEU A 48 -2.72 -4.13 -22.05
N ASN A 49 -3.71 -4.85 -21.53
CA ASN A 49 -3.88 -6.28 -21.80
C ASN A 49 -4.22 -6.54 -23.28
N HIS A 50 -5.01 -5.67 -23.91
CA HIS A 50 -5.30 -5.76 -25.34
C HIS A 50 -4.09 -5.41 -26.22
N LEU A 51 -3.21 -4.51 -25.75
CA LEU A 51 -1.96 -4.15 -26.46
C LEU A 51 -0.85 -5.19 -26.28
N LEU A 52 -0.81 -5.89 -25.13
CA LEU A 52 0.24 -6.84 -24.77
C LEU A 52 -0.24 -8.31 -24.83
N GLY A 53 -1.43 -8.56 -25.39
CA GLY A 53 -2.16 -9.83 -25.29
C GLY A 53 -1.45 -11.09 -25.83
N ILE A 54 -0.35 -10.94 -26.57
CA ILE A 54 0.48 -12.06 -27.05
C ILE A 54 1.58 -12.45 -26.02
N GLU A 55 2.05 -11.50 -25.21
CA GLU A 55 3.07 -11.74 -24.17
C GLU A 55 2.44 -11.94 -22.78
N TYR A 56 1.28 -11.36 -22.50
CA TYR A 56 0.59 -11.55 -21.22
C TYR A 56 0.17 -13.00 -21.00
N HIS A 57 -0.32 -13.69 -22.03
CA HIS A 57 -0.72 -15.09 -21.86
C HIS A 57 0.48 -16.04 -21.59
N LYS A 58 1.71 -15.62 -21.93
CA LYS A 58 2.94 -16.36 -21.62
C LYS A 58 3.48 -16.06 -20.22
N LEU A 59 3.24 -14.85 -19.69
CA LEU A 59 3.67 -14.43 -18.35
C LEU A 59 2.63 -14.71 -17.26
N PHE A 60 1.36 -14.65 -17.62
CA PHE A 60 0.19 -14.74 -16.77
C PHE A 60 -0.73 -15.81 -17.37
N GLY A 61 -0.42 -17.07 -17.06
CA GLY A 61 -1.09 -18.22 -17.67
C GLY A 61 -2.60 -18.23 -17.44
N ASN A 62 -3.07 -17.79 -16.27
CA ASN A 62 -4.49 -17.71 -15.94
C ASN A 62 -4.85 -16.33 -15.38
N THR A 63 -5.28 -15.46 -16.30
CA THR A 63 -5.72 -14.08 -16.04
C THR A 63 -6.72 -13.96 -14.88
N LEU A 64 -7.59 -14.96 -14.70
CA LEU A 64 -8.61 -14.95 -13.65
C LEU A 64 -8.02 -15.22 -12.26
N LEU A 65 -6.98 -16.07 -12.20
CA LEU A 65 -6.24 -16.38 -10.98
C LEU A 65 -5.34 -15.19 -10.60
N ASP A 66 -4.71 -14.55 -11.57
CA ASP A 66 -3.90 -13.35 -11.35
C ASP A 66 -4.76 -12.17 -10.87
N LEU A 67 -5.95 -12.00 -11.44
CA LEU A 67 -6.91 -11.00 -10.98
C LEU A 67 -7.34 -11.27 -9.52
N LEU A 68 -7.61 -12.54 -9.18
CA LEU A 68 -7.96 -12.94 -7.81
C LEU A 68 -6.82 -12.68 -6.82
N ILE A 69 -5.57 -12.96 -7.20
CA ILE A 69 -4.39 -12.70 -6.37
C ILE A 69 -4.23 -11.19 -6.16
N CYS A 70 -4.31 -10.39 -7.23
CA CYS A 70 -4.20 -8.93 -7.10
C CYS A 70 -5.35 -8.36 -6.25
N PHE A 71 -6.57 -8.87 -6.41
CA PHE A 71 -7.71 -8.49 -5.57
C PHE A 71 -7.50 -8.85 -4.09
N LEU A 72 -7.03 -10.07 -3.80
CA LEU A 72 -6.71 -10.49 -2.43
C LEU A 72 -5.61 -9.62 -1.83
N LEU A 73 -4.56 -9.29 -2.58
CA LEU A 73 -3.50 -8.38 -2.14
C LEU A 73 -4.06 -7.00 -1.80
N THR A 74 -5.00 -6.48 -2.60
CA THR A 74 -5.67 -5.21 -2.32
C THR A 74 -6.47 -5.26 -1.02
N VAL A 75 -7.28 -6.31 -0.83
CA VAL A 75 -8.12 -6.49 0.36
C VAL A 75 -7.26 -6.68 1.62
N ILE A 76 -6.23 -7.53 1.56
CA ILE A 76 -5.31 -7.77 2.68
C ILE A 76 -4.52 -6.50 3.00
N GLY A 77 -4.00 -5.81 1.98
CA GLY A 77 -3.29 -4.54 2.15
C GLY A 77 -4.13 -3.48 2.85
N GLY A 78 -5.39 -3.31 2.40
CA GLY A 78 -6.33 -2.37 3.04
C GLY A 78 -6.71 -2.75 4.46
N ALA A 79 -6.88 -4.04 4.75
CA ALA A 79 -7.14 -4.51 6.10
C ALA A 79 -5.96 -4.23 7.05
N ILE A 80 -4.73 -4.50 6.61
CA ILE A 80 -3.51 -4.22 7.38
C ILE A 80 -3.37 -2.71 7.63
N GLU A 81 -3.58 -1.89 6.60
CA GLU A 81 -3.53 -0.43 6.72
C GLU A 81 -4.57 0.09 7.73
N TYR A 82 -5.81 -0.38 7.62
CA TYR A 82 -6.91 0.01 8.50
C TYR A 82 -6.64 -0.35 9.96
N VAL A 83 -6.20 -1.58 10.22
CA VAL A 83 -5.87 -2.04 11.57
C VAL A 83 -4.71 -1.24 12.14
N ALA A 84 -3.64 -1.06 11.38
CA ALA A 84 -2.48 -0.29 11.82
C ALA A 84 -2.84 1.17 12.14
N GLU A 85 -3.68 1.80 11.33
CA GLU A 85 -4.14 3.17 11.57
C GLU A 85 -5.01 3.27 12.85
N ALA A 86 -5.90 2.29 13.09
CA ALA A 86 -6.71 2.25 14.31
C ALA A 86 -5.85 2.13 15.58
N PHE A 87 -4.80 1.29 15.57
CA PHE A 87 -3.87 1.15 16.69
C PHE A 87 -3.01 2.39 16.90
N ILE A 88 -2.55 3.06 15.83
CA ILE A 88 -1.81 4.33 15.94
C ILE A 88 -2.69 5.37 16.62
N LYS A 89 -3.95 5.53 16.20
CA LYS A 89 -4.90 6.47 16.80
C LYS A 89 -5.13 6.18 18.28
N HIS A 90 -5.25 4.91 18.66
CA HIS A 90 -5.43 4.52 20.05
C HIS A 90 -4.22 4.81 20.93
N LEU A 91 -3.00 4.61 20.42
CA LEU A 91 -1.75 4.87 21.15
C LEU A 91 -1.33 6.35 21.16
N SER A 92 -1.85 7.16 20.24
CA SER A 92 -1.58 8.59 20.17
C SER A 92 -2.59 9.48 20.91
N SER A 93 -3.70 8.89 21.39
CA SER A 93 -4.75 9.57 22.18
C SER A 93 -4.43 9.59 23.67
#